data_AF-A0A9J5YJN2-F1
#
_entry.id   AF-A0A9J5YJN2-F1
#
_cell.length_a   1.000
_cell.length_b   1.000
_cell.length_c   1.000
_cell.angle_alpha   90.00
_cell.angle_beta   90.00
_cell.angle_gamma   90.00
#
_symmetry.space_group_name_H-M   'P 1'
#
loop_
_entity.id
_entity.type
_entity.pdbx_description
1 polymer ?
#
loop_
_entity_poly.entity_id
_entity_poly.type
_entity_poly.pdbx_seq_one_letter_code
_entity_poly.pdbx_strand_id
1 'polypeptide(L)'
;MRKKKEGRRDCDFLWNKGVPFKENFFIWKIMRIPIVSGCWCCDTIVEEMAYIFLTATRLWNGMHIQHLIITWWNYDAPPKLQVIYRAMPKIIMWTLRKRRNKIKNGRNTTLTTMVLQIQDMIRKLVKLLYPWIRLKVRDWPDLITNIKEYNQKLYFYSVVWKPPEAEMDERGNLRYA
;
A
#
# COMPACT_ATOMS: atom_id res chain seq x y z
N MET A 1 14.26 29.79 22.22
CA MET A 1 14.74 28.78 21.24
C MET A 1 13.55 28.12 20.54
N ARG A 2 13.38 28.36 19.24
CA ARG A 2 12.32 27.76 18.43
C ARG A 2 12.76 26.32 18.09
N LYS A 3 12.16 25.30 18.72
CA LYS A 3 12.44 23.90 18.36
C LYS A 3 12.17 23.72 16.85
N LYS A 4 13.21 23.39 16.08
CA LYS A 4 13.11 23.06 14.65
C LYS A 4 12.20 21.83 14.56
N LYS A 5 10.96 22.00 14.09
CA LYS A 5 10.01 20.89 13.91
C LYS A 5 10.69 19.85 13.03
N GLU A 6 10.85 18.64 13.57
CA GLU A 6 11.33 17.48 12.85
C GLU A 6 10.54 17.36 11.53
N GLY A 7 11.26 17.25 10.41
CA GLY A 7 10.65 17.25 9.09
C GLY A 7 9.64 16.11 9.01
N ARG A 8 8.39 16.40 8.62
CA ARG A 8 7.36 15.37 8.43
C ARG A 8 7.77 14.42 7.29
N ARG A 9 8.46 13.33 7.64
CA ARG A 9 8.86 12.23 6.74
C ARG A 9 7.65 11.58 6.04
N ASP A 10 6.45 11.78 6.58
CA ASP A 10 5.19 11.30 6.01
C ASP A 10 4.92 11.81 4.58
N CYS A 11 5.54 12.93 4.18
CA CYS A 11 5.39 13.49 2.84
C CYS A 11 6.07 12.65 1.76
N ASP A 12 7.07 11.84 2.11
CA ASP A 12 7.82 11.01 1.14
C ASP A 12 6.95 9.85 0.63
N PHE A 13 6.02 9.36 1.45
CA PHE A 13 5.11 8.26 1.11
C PHE A 13 3.88 8.71 0.30
N LEU A 14 3.76 10.00 0.09
CA LEU A 14 2.65 10.61 -0.60
C LEU A 14 2.67 10.33 -2.11
N TRP A 15 3.86 10.19 -2.69
CA TRP A 15 4.06 10.03 -4.12
C TRP A 15 4.56 8.62 -4.46
N ASN A 16 3.66 7.63 -4.40
CA ASN A 16 4.01 6.26 -4.80
C ASN A 16 3.93 6.11 -6.32
N LYS A 17 5.00 5.56 -6.92
CA LYS A 17 4.99 5.14 -8.33
C LYS A 17 3.91 4.07 -8.54
N GLY A 18 3.18 4.17 -9.65
CA GLY A 18 2.11 3.21 -10.03
C GLY A 18 0.71 3.55 -9.49
N VAL A 19 0.58 4.54 -8.60
CA VAL A 19 -0.73 5.10 -8.20
C VAL A 19 -1.00 6.36 -9.03
N PRO A 20 -2.20 6.55 -9.63
CA PRO A 20 -2.42 7.72 -10.46
C PRO A 20 -2.38 9.02 -9.63
N PHE A 21 -2.04 10.12 -10.31
CA PHE A 21 -1.79 11.41 -9.67
C PHE A 21 -3.00 11.91 -8.84
N LYS A 22 -4.22 11.68 -9.34
CA LYS A 22 -5.46 12.14 -8.69
C LYS A 22 -5.65 11.53 -7.30
N GLU A 23 -5.29 10.26 -7.14
CA GLU A 23 -5.33 9.53 -5.87
C GLU A 23 -4.26 10.03 -4.89
N ASN A 24 -3.02 10.22 -5.36
CA ASN A 24 -1.93 10.79 -4.56
C ASN A 24 -2.26 12.22 -4.09
N PHE A 25 -2.74 13.07 -5.01
CA PHE A 25 -3.15 14.44 -4.71
C PHE A 25 -4.33 14.49 -3.72
N PHE A 26 -5.26 13.54 -3.80
CA PHE A 26 -6.37 13.48 -2.84
C PHE A 26 -5.89 13.22 -1.41
N ILE A 27 -4.97 12.27 -1.24
CA ILE A 27 -4.39 11.95 0.07
C ILE A 27 -3.56 13.10 0.62
N TRP A 28 -2.81 13.80 -0.24
CA TRP A 28 -2.14 15.04 0.14
C TRP A 28 -3.09 16.06 0.74
N LYS A 29 -4.25 16.24 0.09
CA LYS A 29 -5.28 17.17 0.54
C LYS A 29 -5.80 16.77 1.93
N ILE A 30 -6.08 15.48 2.14
CA ILE A 30 -6.52 14.91 3.44
C ILE A 30 -5.49 15.16 4.56
N MET A 31 -4.20 15.07 4.24
CA MET A 31 -3.11 15.20 5.22
C MET A 31 -2.77 16.65 5.57
N ARG A 32 -2.99 17.61 4.66
CA ARG A 32 -2.62 19.02 4.87
C ARG A 32 -3.77 19.93 5.28
N ILE A 33 -4.96 19.64 4.79
CA ILE A 33 -6.13 20.50 5.02
C ILE A 33 -7.03 19.75 5.98
N PRO A 34 -7.39 20.31 7.15
CA PRO A 34 -8.49 19.75 7.93
C PRO A 34 -9.69 19.72 6.99
N ILE A 35 -10.18 18.53 6.67
CA ILE A 35 -11.28 18.39 5.71
C ILE A 35 -12.53 18.90 6.40
N VAL A 36 -12.71 20.22 6.36
CA VAL A 36 -14.00 20.86 6.60
C VAL A 36 -14.78 20.69 5.31
N SER A 37 -15.12 19.45 4.96
CA SER A 37 -16.13 19.25 3.92
C SER A 37 -17.47 19.40 4.61
N GLY A 38 -18.00 20.63 4.58
CA GLY A 38 -19.38 20.89 4.97
C GLY A 38 -20.33 19.92 4.27
N CYS A 39 -21.28 19.41 5.05
CA CYS A 39 -22.36 18.59 4.55
C CYS A 39 -23.41 19.44 3.84
N TRP A 40 -24.21 18.79 3.02
CA TRP A 40 -25.41 19.37 2.41
C TRP A 40 -26.69 19.01 3.19
N CYS A 41 -26.60 18.22 4.26
CA CYS A 41 -27.76 17.85 5.09
C CYS A 41 -27.55 17.92 6.62
N CYS A 42 -26.36 17.67 7.21
CA CYS A 42 -26.12 17.75 8.68
C CYS A 42 -24.63 17.96 9.06
N ASP A 43 -24.32 18.68 10.14
CA ASP A 43 -22.96 19.08 10.63
C ASP A 43 -21.96 17.94 11.03
N THR A 44 -22.19 16.69 10.67
CA THR A 44 -21.50 15.49 11.24
C THR A 44 -20.70 14.63 10.24
N ILE A 45 -20.14 15.20 9.16
CA ILE A 45 -19.46 14.40 8.10
C ILE A 45 -18.06 13.86 8.47
N VAL A 46 -17.34 14.49 9.41
CA VAL A 46 -16.02 13.98 9.83
C VAL A 46 -16.15 12.53 10.31
N GLU A 47 -17.29 12.23 10.91
CA GLU A 47 -17.64 10.91 11.39
C GLU A 47 -18.01 9.95 10.28
N GLU A 48 -18.60 10.32 9.14
CA GLU A 48 -19.10 9.33 8.17
C GLU A 48 -17.99 8.69 7.31
N MET A 49 -17.00 9.47 6.84
CA MET A 49 -15.84 8.90 6.14
C MET A 49 -14.96 8.11 7.09
N ALA A 50 -14.78 8.60 8.32
CA ALA A 50 -14.09 7.88 9.38
C ALA A 50 -14.87 6.61 9.74
N TYR A 51 -16.19 6.69 9.91
CA TYR A 51 -17.11 5.61 10.27
C TYR A 51 -17.16 4.56 9.18
N ILE A 52 -17.17 4.92 7.89
CA ILE A 52 -17.08 3.96 6.78
C ILE A 52 -15.68 3.33 6.72
N PHE A 53 -14.61 4.09 7.01
CA PHE A 53 -13.26 3.52 7.11
C PHE A 53 -13.13 2.59 8.34
N LEU A 54 -13.78 2.93 9.45
CA LEU A 54 -13.90 2.19 10.71
C LEU A 54 -14.74 0.92 10.55
N THR A 55 -15.90 1.02 9.89
CA THR A 55 -16.77 -0.14 9.60
C THR A 55 -16.20 -1.02 8.49
N ALA A 56 -15.48 -0.46 7.51
CA ALA A 56 -14.77 -1.23 6.49
C ALA A 56 -13.54 -1.95 7.06
N THR A 57 -12.88 -1.38 8.07
CA THR A 57 -11.73 -2.05 8.69
C THR A 57 -12.14 -2.98 9.82
N ARG A 58 -13.26 -2.78 10.54
CA ARG A 58 -13.72 -3.57 11.72
C ARG A 58 -12.66 -3.82 12.82
N LEU A 59 -11.42 -3.36 12.61
CA LEU A 59 -10.21 -3.74 13.34
C LEU A 59 -9.69 -2.58 14.19
N TRP A 60 -10.08 -1.33 13.93
CA TRP A 60 -9.40 -0.16 14.50
C TRP A 60 -10.38 0.89 15.02
N ASN A 61 -10.94 0.66 16.21
CA ASN A 61 -11.92 1.53 16.86
C ASN A 61 -11.38 2.94 17.16
N GLY A 62 -12.08 3.98 16.70
CA GLY A 62 -11.93 5.36 17.17
C GLY A 62 -10.71 6.17 16.69
N MET A 63 -9.86 5.65 15.79
CA MET A 63 -8.69 6.39 15.31
C MET A 63 -9.03 7.48 14.29
N HIS A 64 -8.40 8.66 14.42
CA HIS A 64 -8.48 9.72 13.42
C HIS A 64 -7.89 9.26 12.08
N ILE A 65 -8.53 9.61 10.95
CA ILE A 65 -8.17 9.15 9.60
C ILE A 65 -6.68 9.39 9.27
N GLN A 66 -6.12 10.53 9.67
CA GLN A 66 -4.71 10.83 9.42
C GLN A 66 -3.78 9.88 10.18
N HIS A 67 -4.12 9.57 11.43
CA HIS A 67 -3.35 8.63 12.24
C HIS A 67 -3.39 7.25 11.61
N LEU A 68 -4.56 6.84 11.11
CA LEU A 68 -4.73 5.58 10.40
C LEU A 68 -3.87 5.50 9.13
N ILE A 69 -3.88 6.54 8.30
CA ILE A 69 -3.03 6.62 7.10
C ILE A 69 -1.55 6.46 7.48
N ILE A 70 -1.11 7.15 8.54
CA ILE A 70 0.26 7.07 9.05
C ILE A 70 0.58 5.65 9.55
N THR A 71 -0.34 4.99 10.27
CA THR A 71 -0.18 3.61 10.72
C THR A 71 0.04 2.65 9.55
N TRP A 72 -0.72 2.80 8.46
CA TRP A 72 -0.50 2.01 7.24
C TRP A 72 0.84 2.30 6.57
N TRP A 73 1.27 3.55 6.54
CA TRP A 73 2.52 3.95 5.89
C TRP A 73 3.76 3.46 6.64
N ASN A 74 3.68 3.43 7.96
CA ASN A 74 4.73 3.00 8.88
C ASN A 74 4.59 1.54 9.30
N TYR A 75 3.67 0.78 8.70
CA TYR A 75 3.56 -0.65 8.96
C TYR A 75 4.87 -1.33 8.55
N ASP A 76 5.45 -2.10 9.46
CA ASP A 76 6.71 -2.82 9.24
C ASP A 76 6.44 -4.05 8.37
N ALA A 77 6.58 -3.87 7.06
CA ALA A 77 6.41 -4.94 6.08
C ALA A 77 7.69 -5.16 5.27
N PRO A 78 7.86 -6.36 4.68
CA PRO A 78 8.91 -6.60 3.72
C PRO A 78 8.95 -5.51 2.63
N PRO A 79 10.12 -5.05 2.17
CA PRO A 79 10.23 -3.91 1.26
C PRO A 79 9.34 -3.97 0.01
N LYS A 80 9.09 -5.18 -0.50
CA LYS A 80 8.19 -5.42 -1.63
C LYS A 80 6.73 -5.16 -1.25
N LEU A 81 6.29 -5.62 -0.08
CA LEU A 81 4.93 -5.40 0.38
C LEU A 81 4.71 -3.97 0.87
N GLN A 82 5.77 -3.25 1.29
CA GLN A 82 5.67 -1.86 1.75
C GLN A 82 4.95 -0.96 0.74
N VAL A 83 5.19 -1.16 -0.56
CA VAL A 83 4.53 -0.37 -1.63
C VAL A 83 3.02 -0.60 -1.62
N ILE A 84 2.59 -1.84 -1.38
CA ILE A 84 1.16 -2.21 -1.30
C ILE A 84 0.55 -1.58 -0.05
N TYR A 85 1.19 -1.72 1.12
CA TYR A 85 0.73 -1.11 2.37
C TYR A 85 0.62 0.42 2.26
N ARG A 86 1.56 1.08 1.59
CA ARG A 86 1.50 2.53 1.35
C ARG A 86 0.40 2.95 0.37
N ALA A 87 0.04 2.09 -0.57
CA ALA A 87 -1.03 2.34 -1.54
C ALA A 87 -2.44 2.05 -0.99
N MET A 88 -2.57 1.15 -0.02
CA MET A 88 -3.84 0.73 0.59
C MET A 88 -4.72 1.91 1.04
N PRO A 89 -4.25 2.85 1.88
CA PRO A 89 -5.06 4.00 2.29
C PRO A 89 -5.54 4.83 1.10
N LYS A 90 -4.71 4.97 0.06
CA LYS A 90 -5.03 5.77 -1.13
C LYS A 90 -6.18 5.14 -1.92
N ILE A 91 -6.12 3.84 -2.14
CA ILE A 91 -7.15 3.08 -2.86
C ILE A 91 -8.50 3.14 -2.10
N ILE A 92 -8.46 2.90 -0.78
CA ILE A 92 -9.66 2.92 0.06
C ILE A 92 -10.27 4.33 0.10
N MET A 93 -9.47 5.37 0.36
CA MET A 93 -9.97 6.74 0.40
C MET A 93 -10.54 7.20 -0.95
N TRP A 94 -9.90 6.81 -2.06
CA TRP A 94 -10.38 7.16 -3.40
C TRP A 94 -11.71 6.50 -3.74
N THR A 95 -11.88 5.22 -3.42
CA THR A 95 -13.13 4.49 -3.65
C THR A 95 -14.27 5.05 -2.80
N LEU A 96 -14.00 5.41 -1.55
CA LEU A 96 -14.95 6.13 -0.69
C LEU A 96 -15.39 7.46 -1.29
N ARG A 97 -14.44 8.28 -1.77
CA ARG A 97 -14.77 9.54 -2.44
C ARG A 97 -15.63 9.32 -3.69
N LYS A 98 -15.29 8.32 -4.52
CA LYS A 98 -16.09 7.97 -5.70
C LYS A 98 -17.52 7.57 -5.32
N ARG A 99 -17.70 6.80 -4.25
CA ARG A 99 -19.02 6.44 -3.73
C ARG A 99 -19.82 7.66 -3.28
N ARG A 100 -19.21 8.56 -2.49
CA ARG A 100 -19.87 9.82 -2.08
C ARG A 100 -20.33 10.64 -3.27
N ASN A 101 -19.48 10.78 -4.30
CA ASN A 101 -19.84 11.51 -5.51
C ASN A 101 -20.99 10.85 -6.29
N LYS A 102 -21.06 9.51 -6.30
CA LYS A 102 -22.19 8.78 -6.92
C LYS A 102 -23.50 9.04 -6.17
N ILE A 103 -23.49 8.94 -4.84
CA ILE A 103 -24.65 9.21 -3.98
C ILE A 103 -25.14 10.66 -4.19
N LYS A 104 -24.21 11.62 -4.21
CA LYS A 104 -24.51 13.03 -4.50
C LYS A 104 -25.25 13.22 -5.83
N ASN A 105 -24.94 12.40 -6.83
CA ASN A 105 -25.56 12.46 -8.15
C ASN A 105 -26.77 11.52 -8.28
N GLY A 106 -27.40 11.13 -7.17
CA GLY A 106 -28.60 10.29 -7.14
C GLY A 106 -28.37 8.81 -7.49
N ARG A 107 -27.11 8.34 -7.52
CA ARG A 107 -26.79 6.94 -7.81
C ARG A 107 -26.48 6.18 -6.52
N ASN A 108 -27.14 5.04 -6.32
CA ASN A 108 -26.86 4.17 -5.19
C ASN A 108 -25.72 3.19 -5.51
N THR A 109 -24.89 2.92 -4.51
CA THR A 109 -23.85 1.90 -4.56
C THR A 109 -23.78 1.25 -3.20
N THR A 110 -23.87 -0.08 -3.15
CA THR A 110 -23.84 -0.84 -1.90
C THR A 110 -22.42 -0.89 -1.34
N LEU A 111 -22.31 -1.14 -0.03
CA LEU A 111 -21.02 -1.34 0.63
C LEU A 111 -20.27 -2.54 0.04
N THR A 112 -20.98 -3.63 -0.25
CA THR A 112 -20.42 -4.84 -0.86
C THR A 112 -19.76 -4.54 -2.20
N THR A 113 -20.42 -3.78 -3.08
CA THR A 113 -19.83 -3.38 -4.37
C THR A 113 -18.56 -2.53 -4.18
N MET A 114 -18.53 -1.67 -3.16
CA MET A 114 -17.35 -0.87 -2.84
C MET A 114 -16.18 -1.76 -2.38
N VAL A 115 -16.42 -2.72 -1.48
CA VAL A 115 -15.41 -3.66 -1.01
C VAL A 115 -14.84 -4.50 -2.16
N LEU A 116 -15.71 -5.01 -3.04
CA LEU A 116 -15.28 -5.73 -4.25
C LEU A 116 -14.41 -4.87 -5.16
N GLN A 117 -14.73 -3.58 -5.33
CA GLN A 117 -13.91 -2.65 -6.11
C GLN A 117 -12.54 -2.43 -5.48
N ILE A 118 -12.47 -2.29 -4.15
CA ILE A 118 -11.20 -2.13 -3.44
C ILE A 118 -10.35 -3.38 -3.62
N GLN A 119 -10.93 -4.58 -3.41
CA GLN A 119 -10.23 -5.86 -3.61
C GLN A 119 -9.68 -6.00 -5.03
N ASP A 120 -10.48 -5.67 -6.05
CA ASP A 120 -10.07 -5.73 -7.45
C ASP A 120 -8.93 -4.75 -7.77
N MET A 121 -9.01 -3.52 -7.25
CA MET A 121 -7.93 -2.53 -7.39
C MET A 121 -6.62 -3.01 -6.75
N ILE A 122 -6.67 -3.62 -5.56
CA ILE A 122 -5.48 -4.14 -4.89
C ILE A 122 -4.92 -5.34 -5.65
N ARG A 123 -5.78 -6.26 -6.10
CA ARG A 123 -5.36 -7.42 -6.92
C ARG A 123 -4.64 -6.95 -8.19
N LYS A 124 -5.18 -5.94 -8.87
CA LYS A 124 -4.55 -5.32 -10.05
C LYS A 124 -3.22 -4.66 -9.71
N LEU A 125 -3.15 -3.92 -8.61
CA LEU A 125 -1.90 -3.30 -8.14
C LEU A 125 -0.82 -4.35 -7.84
N VAL A 126 -1.16 -5.41 -7.12
CA VAL A 126 -0.22 -6.49 -6.79
C VAL A 126 0.25 -7.18 -8.06
N LYS A 127 -0.66 -7.49 -8.99
CA LYS A 127 -0.29 -8.10 -10.28
C LYS A 127 0.61 -7.20 -11.12
N LEU A 128 0.42 -5.88 -11.05
CA LEU A 128 1.24 -4.90 -11.76
C LEU A 128 2.64 -4.77 -11.16
N LEU A 129 2.75 -4.74 -9.84
CA LEU A 129 4.04 -4.61 -9.15
C LEU A 129 4.82 -5.94 -9.10
N TYR A 130 4.10 -7.05 -8.91
CA TYR A 130 4.66 -8.37 -8.67
C TYR A 130 3.86 -9.45 -9.41
N PRO A 131 4.06 -9.61 -10.74
CA PRO A 131 3.30 -10.55 -11.56
C PRO A 131 3.35 -12.02 -11.11
N TRP A 132 4.40 -12.40 -10.38
CA TRP A 132 4.60 -13.75 -9.84
C TRP A 132 3.79 -14.03 -8.55
N ILE A 133 3.22 -13.00 -7.91
CA ILE A 133 2.38 -13.18 -6.71
C ILE A 133 0.98 -13.59 -7.15
N ARG A 134 0.57 -14.80 -6.79
CA ARG A 134 -0.79 -15.31 -7.03
C ARG A 134 -1.65 -15.15 -5.78
N LEU A 135 -2.37 -14.03 -5.69
CA LEU A 135 -3.32 -13.80 -4.59
C LEU A 135 -4.62 -14.59 -4.83
N LYS A 136 -4.88 -15.60 -3.98
CA LYS A 136 -6.16 -16.33 -3.94
C LYS A 136 -7.14 -15.60 -3.02
N VAL A 137 -7.87 -14.63 -3.57
CA VAL A 137 -8.73 -13.73 -2.78
C VAL A 137 -10.19 -14.14 -2.94
N ARG A 138 -10.84 -14.64 -1.88
CA ARG A 138 -12.29 -14.88 -1.84
C ARG A 138 -13.03 -13.71 -1.22
N ASP A 139 -12.51 -13.19 -0.11
CA ASP A 139 -13.07 -12.05 0.60
C ASP A 139 -11.98 -11.09 1.10
N TRP A 140 -12.38 -10.08 1.87
CA TRP A 140 -11.48 -9.03 2.34
C TRP A 140 -10.49 -9.55 3.39
N PRO A 141 -10.91 -10.32 4.41
CA PRO A 141 -9.99 -11.00 5.31
C PRO A 141 -8.93 -11.83 4.57
N ASP A 142 -9.34 -12.66 3.61
CA ASP A 142 -8.42 -13.48 2.82
C ASP A 142 -7.39 -12.64 2.08
N LEU A 143 -7.78 -11.50 1.51
CA LEU A 143 -6.84 -10.58 0.85
C LEU A 143 -5.75 -10.11 1.81
N ILE A 144 -6.16 -9.65 3.00
CA ILE A 144 -5.23 -9.11 3.99
C ILE A 144 -4.32 -10.21 4.54
N THR A 145 -4.86 -11.39 4.84
CA THR A 145 -4.08 -12.54 5.31
C THR A 145 -3.07 -12.97 4.25
N ASN A 146 -3.48 -13.13 2.98
CA ASN A 146 -2.55 -13.48 1.90
C ASN A 146 -1.42 -12.45 1.70
N ILE A 147 -1.69 -11.17 1.90
CA ILE A 147 -0.65 -10.13 1.81
C ILE A 147 0.27 -10.18 3.04
N LYS A 148 -0.27 -10.37 4.24
CA LYS A 148 0.50 -10.45 5.49
C LYS A 148 1.41 -11.67 5.55
N GLU A 149 0.90 -12.83 5.17
CA GLU A 149 1.61 -14.12 5.25
C GLU A 149 2.49 -14.39 4.02
N TYR A 150 2.54 -13.47 3.05
CA TYR A 150 3.33 -13.66 1.85
C TYR A 150 4.83 -13.71 2.18
N ASN A 151 5.37 -14.93 2.17
CA ASN A 151 6.80 -15.21 2.26
C ASN A 151 7.34 -15.62 0.88
N GLN A 152 8.27 -14.84 0.34
CA GLN A 152 8.91 -15.18 -0.92
C GLN A 152 9.86 -16.37 -0.72
N LYS A 153 9.59 -17.48 -1.41
CA LYS A 153 10.58 -18.57 -1.55
C LYS A 153 11.66 -18.12 -2.53
N LEU A 154 12.87 -17.88 -2.01
CA LEU A 154 14.05 -17.59 -2.81
C LEU A 154 14.74 -18.90 -3.14
N TYR A 155 14.84 -19.21 -4.43
CA TYR A 155 15.70 -20.29 -4.91
C TYR A 155 17.05 -19.67 -5.27
N PHE A 156 18.12 -20.13 -4.64
CA PHE A 156 19.48 -19.71 -4.95
C PHE A 156 20.34 -20.95 -5.19
N TYR A 157 21.28 -20.83 -6.12
CA TYR A 157 22.36 -21.79 -6.30
C TYR A 157 23.57 -21.21 -5.59
N SER A 158 24.09 -21.94 -4.60
CA SER A 158 25.40 -21.62 -4.03
C SER A 158 26.45 -22.06 -5.05
N VAL A 159 27.17 -21.11 -5.62
CA VAL A 159 28.27 -21.40 -6.54
C VAL A 159 29.57 -21.10 -5.82
N VAL A 160 30.41 -22.12 -5.68
CA VAL A 160 31.75 -21.96 -5.14
C VAL A 160 32.70 -21.77 -6.31
N TRP A 161 33.34 -20.61 -6.37
CA TRP A 161 34.43 -20.38 -7.31
C TRP A 161 35.62 -21.23 -6.89
N LYS A 162 36.02 -22.15 -7.76
CA LYS A 162 37.31 -22.85 -7.64
C LYS A 162 38.32 -22.15 -8.54
N PRO A 163 39.53 -21.87 -8.05
CA PRO A 163 40.60 -21.41 -8.93
C PRO A 163 40.91 -22.50 -9.97
N PRO A 164 41.34 -22.13 -11.19
CA PRO A 164 41.77 -23.10 -12.20
C PRO A 164 42.90 -23.98 -11.64
N GLU A 165 42.93 -25.25 -12.05
CA GLU A 165 44.01 -26.16 -11.68
C GLU A 165 45.33 -25.62 -12.26
N ALA A 166 46.33 -25.52 -11.40
CA ALA A 166 47.65 -25.07 -11.80
C ALA A 166 48.37 -26.25 -12.48
N GLU A 167 48.54 -26.17 -13.79
CA GLU A 167 49.36 -27.11 -14.54
C GLU A 167 50.78 -26.56 -14.62
N MET A 168 51.78 -27.39 -14.31
CA MET A 168 53.17 -27.05 -14.59
C MET A 168 53.44 -27.33 -16.06
N ASP A 169 53.90 -26.31 -16.79
CA ASP A 169 54.37 -26.53 -18.15
C ASP A 169 55.66 -27.37 -18.17
N GLU A 170 56.03 -27.91 -19.35
CA GLU A 170 57.24 -28.71 -19.54
C GLU A 170 58.56 -27.96 -19.18
N ARG A 171 58.46 -26.66 -18.85
CA ARG A 171 59.57 -25.77 -18.49
C ARG A 171 59.54 -25.39 -17.00
N GLY A 172 58.63 -25.96 -16.21
CA GLY A 172 58.51 -25.71 -14.77
C GLY A 172 57.82 -24.40 -14.39
N ASN A 173 57.11 -23.75 -15.31
CA ASN A 173 56.33 -22.54 -15.00
C ASN A 173 54.89 -22.90 -14.66
N LEU A 174 54.34 -22.22 -13.65
CA LEU A 174 52.93 -22.27 -13.29
C LEU A 174 52.08 -21.63 -14.40
N ARG A 175 51.22 -22.42 -15.03
CA ARG A 175 50.16 -21.92 -15.91
C ARG A 175 48.80 -22.20 -15.27
N TYR A 176 47.94 -21.20 -15.34
CA TYR A 176 46.52 -21.33 -15.03
C TYR A 176 45.80 -21.57 -16.36
N ALA A 177 45.04 -22.67 -16.47
CA ALA A 177 44.19 -22.94 -17.63
C ALA A 177 43.03 -21.92 -17.72
#